data_AF-A0A1I1KNS1-F1
#
_entry.id   AF-A0A1I1KNS1-F1
#
_cell.length_a   1.000
_cell.length_b   1.000
_cell.length_c   1.000
_cell.angle_alpha   90.00
_cell.angle_beta   90.00
_cell.angle_gamma   90.00
#
_symmetry.space_group_name_H-M   'P 1'
#
loop_
_entity.id
_entity.type
_entity.pdbx_description
1 polymer ?
#
loop_
_entity_poly.entity_id
_entity_poly.type
_entity_poly.pdbx_seq_one_letter_code
_entity_poly.pdbx_strand_id
1 'polypeptide(L)'
;MTNNTLTTLAIACSFLTLSCSSSKQADLIVHNALVYTVDSAFSTADAFAVRDGKFISIGSSAEILAAYDTPTIIDAQGQPIYPGFYDAHAHFFGYAQTLGQADLTGAVSFEEVVERLKVFRNEFADAPWLIGRGWDQNLWETKAFPDRRLLDEVFPDIPVYLIRVDGHAALANGKALELAKITGPRTINGGLVETKNGRPTGILVDNAMSLVASAIPSVTAGVSAL
;
A
#
# COMPACT_ATOMS: atom_id res chain seq x y z
N MET A 1 93.77 -40.94 -6.35
CA MET A 1 94.36 -39.75 -7.00
C MET A 1 93.25 -39.02 -7.74
N THR A 2 93.01 -37.76 -7.34
CA THR A 2 92.53 -36.59 -8.12
C THR A 2 91.19 -36.70 -8.88
N ASN A 3 90.09 -36.06 -8.49
CA ASN A 3 89.70 -34.63 -8.40
C ASN A 3 88.93 -34.10 -9.63
N ASN A 4 87.82 -33.39 -9.33
CA ASN A 4 87.17 -32.29 -10.07
C ASN A 4 86.44 -32.62 -11.40
N THR A 5 85.32 -32.01 -11.78
CA THR A 5 84.72 -30.70 -11.42
C THR A 5 83.26 -30.60 -11.90
N LEU A 6 82.47 -29.84 -11.13
CA LEU A 6 81.25 -29.06 -11.43
C LEU A 6 80.69 -29.04 -12.87
N THR A 7 79.36 -29.19 -12.98
CA THR A 7 78.49 -28.12 -13.52
C THR A 7 77.02 -28.39 -13.15
N THR A 8 76.53 -27.72 -12.11
CA THR A 8 75.12 -27.67 -11.74
C THR A 8 74.44 -26.57 -12.55
N LEU A 9 73.57 -26.94 -13.50
CA LEU A 9 72.74 -25.99 -14.24
C LEU A 9 71.49 -25.66 -13.42
N ALA A 10 71.50 -24.51 -12.74
CA ALA A 10 70.33 -24.01 -12.00
C ALA A 10 69.33 -23.42 -13.01
N ILE A 11 68.27 -24.18 -13.31
CA ILE A 11 67.10 -23.67 -14.04
C ILE A 11 66.29 -22.83 -13.06
N ALA A 12 66.38 -21.50 -13.18
CA ALA A 12 65.48 -20.59 -12.50
C ALA A 12 64.10 -20.68 -13.16
N CYS A 13 63.26 -21.60 -12.67
CA CYS A 13 61.82 -21.58 -12.95
C CYS A 13 61.21 -20.38 -12.21
N SER A 14 61.05 -19.26 -12.90
CA SER A 14 60.18 -18.17 -12.47
C SER A 14 58.75 -18.70 -12.38
N PHE A 15 58.32 -19.08 -11.18
CA PHE A 15 56.91 -19.28 -10.86
C PHE A 15 56.21 -17.92 -10.95
N LEU A 16 55.68 -17.60 -12.13
CA LEU A 16 54.60 -16.62 -12.27
C LEU A 16 53.39 -17.21 -11.56
N THR A 17 53.23 -16.90 -10.28
CA THR A 17 51.98 -17.13 -9.57
C THR A 17 50.94 -16.19 -10.19
N LEU A 18 50.21 -16.69 -11.20
CA LEU A 18 48.93 -16.11 -11.56
C LEU A 18 48.04 -16.23 -10.33
N SER A 19 48.00 -15.17 -9.53
CA SER A 19 46.92 -14.97 -8.57
C SER A 19 45.65 -14.81 -9.41
N CYS A 20 44.93 -15.91 -9.62
CA CYS A 20 43.52 -15.83 -9.95
C CYS A 20 42.85 -15.18 -8.75
N SER A 21 42.70 -13.85 -8.78
CA SER A 21 41.77 -13.15 -7.90
C SER A 21 40.38 -13.66 -8.26
N SER A 22 39.89 -14.66 -7.53
CA SER A 22 38.50 -15.06 -7.62
C SER A 22 37.67 -13.89 -7.10
N SER A 23 36.94 -13.26 -8.00
CA SER A 23 35.78 -12.42 -7.73
C SER A 23 34.92 -13.07 -6.63
N LYS A 24 34.46 -12.25 -5.68
CA LYS A 24 33.52 -12.70 -4.65
C LYS A 24 32.13 -12.85 -5.28
N GLN A 25 31.34 -13.82 -4.83
CA GLN A 25 29.98 -13.95 -5.35
C GLN A 25 29.02 -12.94 -4.70
N ALA A 26 28.19 -12.30 -5.53
CA ALA A 26 27.02 -11.53 -5.15
C ALA A 26 25.76 -12.06 -5.88
N ASP A 27 24.58 -11.69 -5.38
CA ASP A 27 23.28 -11.99 -6.02
C ASP A 27 22.85 -10.87 -6.97
N LEU A 28 23.24 -9.63 -6.64
CA LEU A 28 22.93 -8.41 -7.38
C LEU A 28 24.08 -7.41 -7.26
N ILE A 29 24.42 -6.78 -8.38
CA ILE A 29 25.19 -5.53 -8.42
C ILE A 29 24.31 -4.46 -9.05
N VAL A 30 24.29 -3.28 -8.44
CA VAL A 30 23.77 -2.05 -9.07
C VAL A 30 24.93 -1.07 -9.21
N HIS A 31 25.13 -0.52 -10.40
CA HIS A 31 26.25 0.39 -10.69
C HIS A 31 25.80 1.58 -11.54
N ASN A 32 26.72 2.53 -11.74
CA ASN A 32 26.45 3.79 -12.44
C ASN A 32 25.22 4.49 -11.85
N ALA A 33 25.20 4.67 -10.53
CA ALA A 33 24.11 5.28 -9.77
C ALA A 33 24.61 6.50 -8.99
N LEU A 34 23.69 7.28 -8.42
CA LEU A 34 23.97 8.17 -7.29
C LEU A 34 23.33 7.57 -6.03
N VAL A 35 24.09 6.72 -5.33
CA VAL A 35 23.61 5.98 -4.15
C VAL A 35 23.72 6.85 -2.92
N TYR A 36 22.60 7.18 -2.28
CA TYR A 36 22.58 7.85 -0.99
C TYR A 36 22.64 6.81 0.14
N THR A 37 23.73 6.80 0.90
CA THR A 37 23.91 5.81 2.00
C THR A 37 23.18 6.22 3.28
N VAL A 38 22.98 7.54 3.46
CA VAL A 38 22.38 8.15 4.65
C VAL A 38 23.11 7.73 5.94
N ASP A 39 24.43 7.54 5.85
CA ASP A 39 25.30 7.40 7.01
C ASP A 39 25.47 8.74 7.75
N SER A 40 26.23 8.75 8.84
CA SER A 40 26.44 9.98 9.65
C SER A 40 27.14 11.11 8.89
N ALA A 41 27.79 10.80 7.76
CA ALA A 41 28.45 11.78 6.91
C ALA A 41 27.59 12.18 5.70
N PHE A 42 26.39 11.58 5.55
CA PHE A 42 25.54 11.68 4.36
C PHE A 42 26.33 11.38 3.07
N SER A 43 27.15 10.34 3.11
CA SER A 43 27.97 9.95 1.97
C SER A 43 27.14 9.47 0.78
N THR A 44 27.73 9.57 -0.41
CA THR A 44 27.21 8.97 -1.63
C THR A 44 28.21 8.00 -2.24
N ALA A 45 27.72 7.09 -3.06
CA ALA A 45 28.52 6.12 -3.81
C ALA A 45 27.94 5.89 -5.21
N ASP A 46 28.68 5.16 -6.05
CA ASP A 46 28.27 4.94 -7.44
C ASP A 46 27.67 3.55 -7.67
N ALA A 47 27.94 2.62 -6.76
CA ALA A 47 27.57 1.22 -6.88
C ALA A 47 27.50 0.50 -5.53
N PHE A 48 26.81 -0.63 -5.52
CA PHE A 48 26.81 -1.57 -4.41
C PHE A 48 26.58 -3.02 -4.86
N ALA A 49 27.00 -3.96 -4.02
CA ALA A 49 26.75 -5.39 -4.18
C ALA A 49 25.87 -5.91 -3.04
N VAL A 50 24.91 -6.77 -3.37
CA VAL A 50 23.96 -7.40 -2.44
C VAL A 50 24.13 -8.91 -2.46
N ARG A 51 24.03 -9.51 -1.27
CA ARG A 51 23.90 -10.96 -1.11
C ARG A 51 22.98 -11.27 0.07
N ASP A 52 22.08 -12.23 -0.08
CA ASP A 52 21.08 -12.61 0.93
C ASP A 52 20.27 -11.42 1.47
N GLY A 53 19.90 -10.50 0.58
CA GLY A 53 19.15 -9.28 0.93
C GLY A 53 19.94 -8.24 1.74
N LYS A 54 21.27 -8.38 1.86
CA LYS A 54 22.15 -7.44 2.59
C LYS A 54 23.19 -6.82 1.68
N PHE A 55 23.47 -5.54 1.89
CA PHE A 55 24.61 -4.88 1.25
C PHE A 55 25.91 -5.48 1.79
N ILE A 56 26.72 -6.05 0.90
CA ILE A 56 28.03 -6.62 1.24
C ILE A 56 29.19 -5.70 0.85
N SER A 57 28.93 -4.71 0.00
CA SER A 57 29.88 -3.67 -0.37
C SER A 57 29.17 -2.48 -1.03
N ILE A 58 29.68 -1.27 -0.80
CA ILE A 58 29.22 -0.01 -1.38
C ILE A 58 30.48 0.78 -1.75
N GLY A 59 30.53 1.38 -2.94
CA GLY A 59 31.74 2.07 -3.41
C GLY A 59 31.60 2.60 -4.84
N SER A 60 32.73 2.78 -5.52
CA SER A 60 32.72 3.17 -6.93
C SER A 60 32.27 2.02 -7.83
N SER A 61 31.74 2.35 -9.01
CA SER A 61 31.31 1.34 -10.00
C SER A 61 32.46 0.42 -10.40
N ALA A 62 33.65 0.97 -10.59
CA ALA A 62 34.83 0.20 -10.98
C ALA A 62 35.26 -0.80 -9.90
N GLU A 63 35.27 -0.39 -8.63
CA GLU A 63 35.64 -1.26 -7.52
C GLU A 63 34.65 -2.42 -7.34
N ILE A 64 33.35 -2.13 -7.40
CA ILE A 64 32.31 -3.15 -7.22
C ILE A 64 32.31 -4.15 -8.37
N LEU A 65 32.37 -3.69 -9.62
CA LEU A 65 32.38 -4.56 -10.81
C LEU A 65 33.65 -5.41 -10.91
N ALA A 66 34.79 -4.95 -10.37
CA ALA A 66 36.02 -5.72 -10.34
C ALA A 66 36.08 -6.74 -9.18
N ALA A 67 35.41 -6.44 -8.06
CA ALA A 67 35.49 -7.25 -6.84
C ALA A 67 34.46 -8.39 -6.78
N TYR A 68 33.35 -8.29 -7.52
CA TYR A 68 32.22 -9.21 -7.41
C TYR A 68 31.74 -9.75 -8.75
N ASP A 69 31.45 -11.05 -8.79
CA ASP A 69 30.70 -11.70 -9.87
C ASP A 69 29.28 -11.96 -9.43
N THR A 70 28.32 -11.84 -10.35
CA THR A 70 26.89 -12.01 -10.08
C THR A 70 26.14 -12.41 -11.36
N PRO A 71 25.05 -13.20 -11.28
CA PRO A 71 24.16 -13.41 -12.41
C PRO A 71 23.33 -12.18 -12.78
N THR A 72 23.23 -11.17 -11.88
CA THR A 72 22.36 -10.00 -12.07
C THR A 72 23.12 -8.69 -11.86
N ILE A 73 23.25 -7.90 -12.93
CA ILE A 73 23.86 -6.57 -12.92
C ILE A 73 22.84 -5.57 -13.45
N ILE A 74 22.67 -4.46 -12.73
CA ILE A 74 21.80 -3.34 -13.12
C ILE A 74 22.66 -2.09 -13.31
N ASP A 75 22.61 -1.52 -14.51
CA ASP A 75 23.11 -0.17 -14.80
C ASP A 75 22.01 0.84 -14.48
N ALA A 76 22.23 1.69 -13.47
CA ALA A 76 21.27 2.69 -13.02
C ALA A 76 21.32 3.99 -13.84
N GLN A 77 22.21 4.12 -14.84
CA GLN A 77 22.25 5.25 -15.78
C GLN A 77 22.35 6.64 -15.10
N GLY A 78 23.12 6.72 -14.03
CA GLY A 78 23.31 7.90 -13.18
C GLY A 78 22.12 8.24 -12.30
N GLN A 79 21.07 7.41 -12.24
CA GLN A 79 19.87 7.69 -11.46
C GLN A 79 20.14 7.60 -9.95
N PRO A 80 19.45 8.40 -9.13
CA PRO A 80 19.59 8.36 -7.69
C PRO A 80 18.96 7.11 -7.10
N ILE A 81 19.61 6.53 -6.09
CA ILE A 81 19.10 5.41 -5.30
C ILE A 81 19.07 5.83 -3.84
N TYR A 82 17.91 5.65 -3.21
CA TYR A 82 17.67 5.97 -1.81
C TYR A 82 17.42 4.69 -1.01
N PRO A 83 17.68 4.68 0.32
CA PRO A 83 17.13 3.66 1.18
C PRO A 83 15.62 3.61 1.05
N GLY A 84 15.04 2.41 1.11
CA GLY A 84 13.59 2.26 1.16
C GLY A 84 13.00 3.03 2.34
N PHE A 85 11.86 3.68 2.12
CA PHE A 85 11.16 4.37 3.19
C PHE A 85 10.65 3.37 4.22
N TYR A 86 10.84 3.68 5.50
CA TYR A 86 10.28 2.94 6.61
C TYR A 86 9.39 3.88 7.43
N ASP A 87 8.17 3.43 7.72
CA ASP A 87 7.22 4.15 8.56
C ASP A 87 7.23 3.54 9.96
N ALA A 88 7.70 4.31 10.93
CA ALA A 88 7.78 3.87 12.33
C ALA A 88 6.42 3.86 13.04
N HIS A 89 5.37 4.45 12.46
CA HIS A 89 4.05 4.54 13.06
C HIS A 89 2.94 4.50 12.01
N ALA A 90 2.52 3.29 11.65
CA ALA A 90 1.44 3.07 10.71
C ALA A 90 0.27 2.29 11.35
N HIS A 91 -0.96 2.72 11.05
CA HIS A 91 -2.17 1.93 11.29
C HIS A 91 -2.47 1.03 10.08
N PHE A 92 -1.59 0.05 9.82
CA PHE A 92 -1.61 -0.72 8.57
C PHE A 92 -2.95 -1.44 8.32
N PHE A 93 -3.56 -2.00 9.37
CA PHE A 93 -4.87 -2.63 9.26
C PHE A 93 -5.96 -1.61 8.89
N GLY A 94 -5.96 -0.43 9.53
CA GLY A 94 -6.91 0.64 9.21
C GLY A 94 -6.73 1.13 7.76
N TYR A 95 -5.48 1.27 7.30
CA TYR A 95 -5.19 1.59 5.92
C TYR A 95 -5.71 0.52 4.95
N ALA A 96 -5.44 -0.77 5.21
CA ALA A 96 -5.96 -1.86 4.39
C ALA A 96 -7.50 -1.85 4.32
N GLN A 97 -8.19 -1.53 5.42
CA GLN A 97 -9.65 -1.37 5.41
C GLN A 97 -10.13 -0.23 4.50
N THR A 98 -9.34 0.83 4.32
CA THR A 98 -9.68 1.91 3.39
C THR A 98 -9.52 1.51 1.92
N LEU A 99 -8.62 0.58 1.61
CA LEU A 99 -8.44 0.09 0.22
C LEU A 99 -9.66 -0.68 -0.29
N GLY A 100 -10.46 -1.27 0.60
CA GLY A 100 -11.74 -1.90 0.28
C GLY A 100 -12.95 -0.95 0.38
N GLN A 101 -12.74 0.37 0.32
CA GLN A 101 -13.82 1.37 0.40
C GLN A 101 -13.75 2.34 -0.77
N ALA A 102 -14.92 2.78 -1.25
CA ALA A 102 -15.00 3.85 -2.23
C ALA A 102 -14.54 5.18 -1.60
N ASP A 103 -13.58 5.86 -2.23
CA ASP A 103 -13.16 7.20 -1.85
C ASP A 103 -14.12 8.27 -2.40
N LEU A 104 -14.85 8.89 -1.50
CA LEU A 104 -15.86 9.91 -1.78
C LEU A 104 -15.35 11.32 -1.48
N THR A 105 -14.08 11.46 -1.12
CA THR A 105 -13.46 12.74 -0.75
C THR A 105 -13.49 13.71 -1.94
N GLY A 106 -13.96 14.92 -1.69
CA GLY A 106 -14.00 15.98 -2.70
C GLY A 106 -15.11 15.84 -3.74
N ALA A 107 -16.03 14.87 -3.60
CA ALA A 107 -17.20 14.80 -4.47
C ALA A 107 -18.08 16.06 -4.28
N VAL A 108 -18.43 16.72 -5.39
CA VAL A 108 -19.14 18.01 -5.40
C VAL A 108 -20.66 17.87 -5.54
N SER A 109 -21.18 16.66 -5.66
CA SER A 109 -22.61 16.36 -5.60
C SER A 109 -22.89 14.94 -5.11
N PHE A 110 -24.15 14.66 -4.77
CA PHE A 110 -24.56 13.31 -4.40
C PHE A 110 -24.57 12.37 -5.61
N GLU A 111 -24.87 12.89 -6.80
CA GLU A 111 -24.80 12.15 -8.05
C GLU A 111 -23.37 11.70 -8.35
N GLU A 112 -22.37 12.55 -8.07
CA GLU A 112 -20.96 12.16 -8.21
C GLU A 112 -20.58 11.07 -7.21
N VAL A 113 -21.06 11.15 -5.95
CA VAL A 113 -20.88 10.07 -4.96
C VAL A 113 -21.41 8.74 -5.51
N VAL A 114 -22.60 8.74 -6.10
CA VAL A 114 -23.20 7.55 -6.70
C VAL A 114 -22.40 7.04 -7.89
N GLU A 115 -21.84 7.92 -8.71
CA GLU A 115 -21.04 7.51 -9.85
C GLU A 115 -19.69 6.91 -9.44
N ARG A 116 -19.03 7.48 -8.43
CA ARG A 116 -17.84 6.86 -7.82
C ARG A 116 -18.14 5.48 -7.24
N LEU A 117 -19.32 5.29 -6.65
CA LEU A 117 -19.75 3.97 -6.16
C LEU A 117 -19.95 2.95 -7.27
N LYS A 118 -20.46 3.36 -8.44
CA LYS A 118 -20.59 2.45 -9.58
C LYS A 118 -19.22 2.04 -10.12
N VAL A 119 -18.28 2.98 -10.22
CA VAL A 119 -16.88 2.66 -10.59
C VAL A 119 -16.28 1.67 -9.60
N PHE A 120 -16.38 1.94 -8.30
CA PHE A 120 -15.89 1.04 -7.26
C PHE A 120 -16.58 -0.33 -7.33
N ARG A 121 -17.90 -0.38 -7.56
CA ARG A 121 -18.63 -1.64 -7.72
C ARG A 121 -18.15 -2.47 -8.91
N ASN A 122 -17.75 -1.82 -10.01
CA ASN A 122 -17.22 -2.54 -11.17
C ASN A 122 -15.85 -3.17 -10.89
N GLU A 123 -15.03 -2.52 -10.06
CA GLU A 123 -13.74 -3.06 -9.61
C GLU A 123 -13.93 -4.19 -8.59
N PHE A 124 -14.91 -4.06 -7.70
CA PHE A 124 -15.21 -5.00 -6.62
C PHE A 124 -16.61 -5.63 -6.79
N ALA A 125 -16.79 -6.33 -7.90
CA ALA A 125 -18.09 -6.88 -8.31
C ALA A 125 -18.64 -7.97 -7.36
N ASP A 126 -17.80 -8.62 -6.57
CA ASP A 126 -18.22 -9.67 -5.63
C ASP A 126 -18.33 -9.19 -4.18
N ALA A 127 -18.03 -7.91 -3.91
CA ALA A 127 -18.14 -7.35 -2.57
C ALA A 127 -19.59 -7.47 -2.06
N PRO A 128 -19.83 -8.04 -0.86
CA PRO A 128 -21.18 -8.22 -0.32
C PRO A 128 -21.81 -6.91 0.14
N TRP A 129 -21.00 -5.86 0.33
CA TRP A 129 -21.39 -4.52 0.74
C TRP A 129 -20.64 -3.49 -0.09
N LEU A 130 -21.31 -2.38 -0.39
CA LEU A 130 -20.65 -1.18 -0.91
C LEU A 130 -20.41 -0.22 0.25
N ILE A 131 -19.15 -0.12 0.66
CA ILE A 131 -18.72 0.76 1.74
C ILE A 131 -17.93 1.90 1.12
N GLY A 132 -18.18 3.13 1.56
CA GLY A 132 -17.42 4.30 1.12
C GLY A 132 -17.22 5.30 2.24
N ARG A 133 -16.26 6.20 2.07
CA ARG A 133 -15.95 7.25 3.05
C ARG A 133 -15.57 8.55 2.37
N GLY A 134 -15.87 9.68 3.01
CA GLY A 134 -15.29 10.98 2.67
C GLY A 134 -16.25 11.97 2.04
N TRP A 135 -17.52 11.59 1.85
CA TRP A 135 -18.52 12.51 1.32
C TRP A 135 -18.72 13.69 2.27
N ASP A 136 -18.92 14.88 1.72
CA ASP A 136 -19.19 16.10 2.48
C ASP A 136 -20.18 16.99 1.73
N GLN A 137 -21.41 17.03 2.22
CA GLN A 137 -22.47 17.84 1.64
C GLN A 137 -22.17 19.35 1.67
N ASN A 138 -21.20 19.80 2.47
CA ASN A 138 -20.79 21.22 2.47
C ASN A 138 -20.12 21.64 1.16
N LEU A 139 -19.61 20.70 0.38
CA LEU A 139 -19.02 20.93 -0.94
C LEU A 139 -20.08 20.99 -2.05
N TRP A 140 -21.33 20.63 -1.75
CA TRP A 140 -22.40 20.53 -2.74
C TRP A 140 -23.16 21.85 -2.86
N GLU A 141 -23.80 22.05 -4.02
CA GLU A 141 -24.69 23.21 -4.24
C GLU A 141 -25.81 23.23 -3.20
N THR A 142 -26.46 22.07 -2.99
CA THR A 142 -27.43 21.88 -1.90
C THR A 142 -26.73 21.24 -0.70
N LYS A 143 -26.57 22.02 0.38
CA LYS A 143 -25.87 21.60 1.61
C LYS A 143 -26.71 20.73 2.55
N ALA A 144 -27.83 20.22 2.08
CA ALA A 144 -28.68 19.32 2.85
C ALA A 144 -28.11 17.90 2.79
N PHE A 145 -28.37 17.10 3.81
CA PHE A 145 -28.06 15.68 3.72
C PHE A 145 -28.85 15.01 2.58
N PRO A 146 -28.22 14.06 1.88
CA PRO A 146 -28.89 13.28 0.85
C PRO A 146 -29.93 12.34 1.45
N ASP A 147 -30.80 11.82 0.59
CA ASP A 147 -31.79 10.80 0.92
C ASP A 147 -31.43 9.48 0.23
N ARG A 148 -31.66 8.35 0.90
CA ARG A 148 -31.28 7.03 0.41
C ARG A 148 -31.88 6.63 -0.93
N ARG A 149 -32.96 7.27 -1.39
CA ARG A 149 -33.73 6.86 -2.59
C ARG A 149 -32.87 6.65 -3.83
N LEU A 150 -31.89 7.51 -4.09
CA LEU A 150 -31.01 7.33 -5.25
C LEU A 150 -30.12 6.09 -5.11
N LEU A 151 -29.65 5.78 -3.90
CA LEU A 151 -28.93 4.53 -3.64
C LEU A 151 -29.84 3.31 -3.74
N ASP A 152 -31.11 3.42 -3.35
CA ASP A 152 -32.08 2.33 -3.49
C ASP A 152 -32.37 2.02 -4.97
N GLU A 153 -32.44 3.05 -5.81
CA GLU A 153 -32.67 2.91 -7.24
C GLU A 153 -31.47 2.28 -7.95
N VAL A 154 -30.26 2.72 -7.60
CA VAL A 154 -29.02 2.28 -8.27
C VAL A 154 -28.49 0.95 -7.72
N PHE A 155 -28.70 0.69 -6.42
CA PHE A 155 -28.20 -0.49 -5.70
C PHE A 155 -29.34 -1.16 -4.89
N PRO A 156 -30.39 -1.69 -5.54
CA PRO A 156 -31.58 -2.20 -4.83
C PRO A 156 -31.28 -3.43 -3.97
N ASP A 157 -30.40 -4.31 -4.45
CA ASP A 157 -30.12 -5.60 -3.82
C ASP A 157 -28.79 -5.64 -3.05
N ILE A 158 -27.99 -4.57 -3.14
CA ILE A 158 -26.67 -4.48 -2.52
C ILE A 158 -26.75 -3.49 -1.35
N PRO A 159 -26.39 -3.89 -0.13
CA PRO A 159 -26.36 -2.97 1.00
C PRO A 159 -25.23 -1.94 0.84
N VAL A 160 -25.58 -0.66 0.97
CA VAL A 160 -24.66 0.47 0.84
C VAL A 160 -24.54 1.19 2.19
N TYR A 161 -23.31 1.51 2.60
CA TYR A 161 -23.02 2.25 3.82
C TYR A 161 -21.89 3.26 3.61
N LEU A 162 -22.21 4.56 3.69
CA LEU A 162 -21.28 5.65 3.35
C LEU A 162 -20.98 6.54 4.54
N ILE A 163 -19.73 6.59 4.97
CA ILE A 163 -19.29 7.38 6.12
C ILE A 163 -18.92 8.80 5.67
N ARG A 164 -19.46 9.81 6.36
CA ARG A 164 -19.17 11.22 6.10
C ARG A 164 -17.71 11.55 6.40
N VAL A 165 -17.19 12.61 5.81
CA VAL A 165 -15.79 13.08 5.98
C VAL A 165 -15.32 13.17 7.44
N ASP A 166 -16.19 13.59 8.35
CA ASP A 166 -15.88 13.77 9.77
C ASP A 166 -16.10 12.51 10.62
N GLY A 167 -16.67 11.45 10.05
CA GLY A 167 -16.97 10.21 10.76
C GLY A 167 -18.14 10.28 11.73
N HIS A 168 -18.92 11.37 11.74
CA HIS A 168 -20.06 11.57 12.67
C HIS A 168 -21.43 11.34 12.04
N ALA A 169 -21.47 11.06 10.75
CA ALA A 169 -22.67 10.62 10.06
C ALA A 169 -22.39 9.50 9.07
N ALA A 170 -23.40 8.69 8.79
CA ALA A 170 -23.42 7.77 7.68
C ALA A 170 -24.74 7.84 6.90
N LEU A 171 -24.66 7.52 5.62
CA LEU A 171 -25.81 7.27 4.75
C LEU A 171 -25.90 5.78 4.43
N ALA A 172 -27.03 5.16 4.77
CA ALA A 172 -27.34 3.78 4.48
C ALA A 172 -28.51 3.68 3.49
N ASN A 173 -28.41 2.79 2.50
CA ASN A 173 -29.57 2.48 1.65
C ASN A 173 -30.59 1.60 2.37
N GLY A 174 -31.75 1.39 1.76
CA GLY A 174 -32.84 0.58 2.27
C GLY A 174 -32.42 -0.84 2.56
N LYS A 175 -31.57 -1.43 1.71
CA LYS A 175 -31.08 -2.79 1.93
C LYS A 175 -30.22 -2.90 3.19
N ALA A 176 -29.33 -1.95 3.41
CA ALA A 176 -28.52 -1.89 4.63
C ALA A 176 -29.39 -1.67 5.89
N LEU A 177 -30.40 -0.79 5.81
CA LEU A 177 -31.34 -0.55 6.90
C LEU A 177 -32.20 -1.79 7.23
N GLU A 178 -32.63 -2.54 6.21
CA GLU A 178 -33.38 -3.79 6.35
C GLU A 178 -32.56 -4.82 7.12
N LEU A 179 -31.29 -5.04 6.74
CA LEU A 179 -30.36 -5.95 7.41
C LEU A 179 -30.14 -5.53 8.88
N ALA A 180 -30.08 -4.23 9.14
CA ALA A 180 -29.98 -3.66 10.48
C ALA A 180 -31.32 -3.62 11.26
N LYS A 181 -32.43 -4.04 10.65
CA LYS A 181 -33.79 -4.03 11.22
C LYS A 181 -34.24 -2.63 11.64
N ILE A 182 -33.89 -1.60 10.86
CA ILE A 182 -34.28 -0.20 11.08
C ILE A 182 -35.44 0.14 10.15
N THR A 183 -36.66 0.14 10.68
CA THR A 183 -37.89 0.36 9.90
C THR A 183 -38.55 1.71 10.14
N GLY A 184 -38.12 2.47 11.15
CA GLY A 184 -38.77 3.71 11.58
C GLY A 184 -38.00 4.44 12.68
N PRO A 185 -38.65 5.42 13.34
CA PRO A 185 -38.04 6.20 14.41
C PRO A 185 -37.63 5.32 15.60
N ARG A 186 -36.48 5.65 16.20
CA ARG A 186 -35.97 4.96 17.39
C ARG A 186 -35.22 5.95 18.28
N THR A 187 -35.45 5.87 19.59
CA THR A 187 -34.63 6.60 20.57
C THR A 187 -33.29 5.92 20.74
N ILE A 188 -32.20 6.65 20.55
CA ILE A 188 -30.82 6.16 20.67
C ILE A 188 -30.08 7.15 21.57
N ASN A 189 -29.43 6.65 22.60
CA ASN A 189 -28.62 7.51 23.45
C ASN A 189 -27.40 7.98 22.66
N GLY A 190 -27.20 9.31 22.54
CA GLY A 190 -26.07 9.89 21.80
C GLY A 190 -26.07 9.57 20.31
N GLY A 191 -27.24 9.43 19.68
CA GLY A 191 -27.33 9.18 18.24
C GLY A 191 -28.72 9.45 17.68
N LEU A 192 -28.81 9.54 16.35
CA LEU A 192 -30.04 9.84 15.62
C LEU A 192 -30.16 8.98 14.37
N VAL A 193 -31.32 8.37 14.17
CA VAL A 193 -31.79 7.91 12.86
C VAL A 193 -32.69 9.02 12.32
N GLU A 194 -32.26 9.70 11.27
CA GLU A 194 -33.10 10.73 10.65
C GLU A 194 -34.31 10.06 9.99
N THR A 195 -35.51 10.60 10.23
CA THR A 195 -36.74 10.10 9.62
C THR A 195 -37.55 11.24 9.02
N LYS A 196 -38.24 10.95 7.90
CA LYS A 196 -39.23 11.82 7.28
C LYS A 196 -40.52 11.04 7.13
N ASN A 197 -41.64 11.57 7.62
CA ASN A 197 -42.94 10.90 7.63
C ASN A 197 -42.91 9.49 8.24
N GLY A 198 -42.14 9.32 9.32
CA GLY A 198 -42.00 8.04 10.03
C GLY A 198 -41.13 7.00 9.30
N ARG A 199 -40.46 7.35 8.20
CA ARG A 199 -39.55 6.45 7.47
C ARG A 199 -38.11 6.93 7.56
N PRO A 200 -37.12 6.04 7.74
CA PRO A 200 -35.71 6.43 7.75
C PRO A 200 -35.27 7.00 6.39
N THR A 201 -34.57 8.13 6.43
CA THR A 201 -33.95 8.77 5.23
C THR A 201 -32.68 8.06 4.80
N GLY A 202 -32.10 7.22 5.67
CA GLY A 202 -30.78 6.61 5.52
C GLY A 202 -29.70 7.32 6.34
N ILE A 203 -29.94 8.54 6.81
CA ILE A 203 -28.96 9.27 7.63
C ILE A 203 -28.96 8.75 9.06
N LEU A 204 -27.76 8.40 9.53
CA LEU A 204 -27.45 7.91 10.86
C LEU A 204 -26.36 8.79 11.46
N VAL A 205 -26.55 9.29 12.69
CA VAL A 205 -25.60 10.19 13.36
C VAL A 205 -25.10 9.55 14.64
N ASP A 206 -23.79 9.68 14.89
CA ASP A 206 -23.07 9.20 16.08
C ASP A 206 -23.44 7.74 16.42
N ASN A 207 -23.96 7.46 17.62
CA ASN A 207 -24.22 6.09 18.07
C ASN A 207 -25.24 5.32 17.20
N ALA A 208 -26.03 6.01 16.37
CA ALA A 208 -26.94 5.36 15.43
C ALA A 208 -26.20 4.66 14.28
N MET A 209 -25.00 5.12 13.91
CA MET A 209 -24.17 4.53 12.86
C MET A 209 -23.85 3.05 13.16
N SER A 210 -23.59 2.74 14.43
CA SER A 210 -23.28 1.37 14.88
C SER A 210 -24.41 0.37 14.63
N LEU A 211 -25.66 0.83 14.50
CA LEU A 211 -26.79 -0.05 14.19
C LEU A 211 -26.64 -0.73 12.82
N VAL A 212 -26.14 0.00 11.82
CA VAL A 212 -25.87 -0.56 10.49
C VAL A 212 -24.47 -1.16 10.43
N ALA A 213 -23.46 -0.50 11.01
CA ALA A 213 -22.09 -1.02 10.98
C ALA A 213 -21.97 -2.43 11.58
N SER A 214 -22.77 -2.76 12.60
CA SER A 214 -22.79 -4.10 13.21
C SER A 214 -23.38 -5.20 12.31
N ALA A 215 -24.09 -4.83 11.24
CA ALA A 215 -24.62 -5.77 10.25
C ALA A 215 -23.62 -6.06 9.12
N ILE A 216 -22.52 -5.29 9.03
CA ILE A 216 -21.45 -5.51 8.06
C ILE A 216 -20.63 -6.73 8.53
N PRO A 217 -20.43 -7.75 7.69
CA PRO A 217 -19.61 -8.90 8.04
C PRO A 217 -18.22 -8.46 8.48
N SER A 218 -17.76 -8.99 9.62
CA SER A 218 -16.39 -8.76 10.05
C SER A 218 -15.43 -9.42 9.07
N VAL A 219 -14.32 -8.73 8.79
CA VAL A 219 -13.18 -9.34 8.06
C VAL A 219 -12.68 -10.49 8.93
N THR A 220 -12.99 -11.73 8.55
CA THR A 220 -12.47 -12.92 9.21
C THR A 220 -11.15 -13.31 8.55
N ALA A 221 -10.15 -13.66 9.36
CA ALA A 221 -8.87 -14.13 8.88
C ALA A 221 -9.08 -15.43 8.07
N GLY A 222 -9.09 -15.34 6.75
CA GLY A 222 -9.21 -16.50 5.86
C GLY A 222 -10.13 -16.32 4.65
N VAL A 223 -10.90 -15.24 4.57
CA VAL A 223 -11.66 -14.91 3.36
C VAL A 223 -11.01 -13.69 2.73
N SER A 224 -10.55 -13.84 1.47
CA SER A 224 -10.18 -12.69 0.64
C SER A 224 -11.38 -11.74 0.65
N ALA A 225 -11.22 -10.59 1.28
CA ALA A 225 -12.15 -9.48 1.16
C ALA A 225 -11.66 -8.57 0.03
N LEU A 226 -11.39 -9.20 -1.12
CA LEU A 226 -11.19 -8.65 -2.46
C LEU A 226 -11.59 -9.77 -3.42
#